data_AF-A0A4D4LDZ6-F1
#
_entry.id   AF-A0A4D4LDZ6-F1
#
_cell.length_a   1.000
_cell.length_b   1.000
_cell.length_c   1.000
_cell.angle_alpha   90.00
_cell.angle_beta   90.00
_cell.angle_gamma   90.00
#
_symmetry.space_group_name_H-M   'P 1'
#
loop_
_entity.id
_entity.type
_entity.pdbx_description
1 polymer ?
#
loop_
_entity_poly.entity_id
_entity_poly.type
_entity_poly.pdbx_seq_one_letter_code
_entity_poly.pdbx_strand_id
1 'polypeptide(L)'
;MRGLWGRVWQRRTPLVVLMAVVGIAGAVLVTRDSGGGHLAANRAQLRKACDGTLPYGDLERLVRDERPGELRQHGTMLAPGQESRSLLDCSLSWGDGYGVTVHAEALVSDVPEAVETRDLLEPAGGRGTFVAPGTTGQYGKRGAWLVADCLGGLGGRVRPTTDLYVTARVTDGTDGTDGGANGTDGTDSADEPGEATAGNGKPDRATALLGFRTAVHVANALTKAQHCGSGPLMTPTAVVDTDETHGAPGQGLRTCEWINGSTLPGVASGSWTTLGDLQESTGLSACAGEWDAEKNAGERPRPKQWQVTEVEAASWSGILGRSAYDSYEREGHVPGWGAEDDERPAEAENSETDADPGVRQEDRVSSYAGRPQLALWARSVCGGRTTYHRVAVFPEIRLDDGETAVIGGKDRARLSTAARTVLDRYLDADDGWPASAKCRDTKVLGEVEQWH
;
A
#
# COMPACT_ATOMS: atom_id res chain seq x y z
N MET A 1 24.24 -67.84 -33.94
CA MET A 1 24.85 -67.98 -35.28
C MET A 1 24.00 -67.22 -36.27
N ARG A 2 24.62 -66.39 -37.13
CA ARG A 2 24.23 -65.99 -38.51
C ARG A 2 22.77 -65.50 -38.69
N GLY A 3 22.46 -64.23 -38.96
CA GLY A 3 23.08 -63.31 -39.92
C GLY A 3 22.28 -63.36 -41.24
N LEU A 4 21.75 -62.20 -41.70
CA LEU A 4 21.41 -61.79 -43.08
C LEU A 4 20.46 -60.57 -42.98
N TRP A 5 20.92 -59.32 -43.02
CA TRP A 5 21.25 -58.51 -44.20
C TRP A 5 20.15 -58.44 -45.27
N GLY A 6 19.43 -57.32 -45.25
CA GLY A 6 18.74 -56.72 -46.39
C GLY A 6 19.12 -55.25 -46.46
N ARG A 7 19.89 -54.88 -47.48
CA ARG A 7 20.52 -53.58 -47.73
C ARG A 7 19.67 -52.79 -48.74
N VAL A 8 19.71 -51.46 -48.62
CA VAL A 8 19.70 -50.46 -49.71
C VAL A 8 18.34 -50.02 -50.31
N TRP A 9 17.99 -48.73 -50.10
CA TRP A 9 18.10 -47.75 -51.18
C TRP A 9 18.28 -46.30 -50.67
N GLN A 10 19.32 -45.65 -51.19
CA GLN A 10 19.58 -44.22 -51.07
C GLN A 10 18.54 -43.42 -51.88
N ARG A 11 18.01 -42.35 -51.29
CA ARG A 11 17.84 -41.08 -52.03
C ARG A 11 18.31 -39.93 -51.16
N ARG A 12 19.47 -39.39 -51.55
CA ARG A 12 19.92 -38.07 -51.17
C ARG A 12 19.01 -37.05 -51.84
N THR A 13 18.36 -36.22 -51.05
CA THR A 13 17.82 -34.93 -51.49
C THR A 13 18.08 -33.93 -50.37
N PRO A 14 18.89 -32.88 -50.58
CA PRO A 14 19.10 -31.84 -49.58
C PRO A 14 17.84 -30.97 -49.56
N LEU A 15 16.96 -31.19 -48.59
CA LEU A 15 15.85 -30.27 -48.33
C LEU A 15 16.40 -29.15 -47.43
N VAL A 16 16.90 -28.12 -48.10
CA VAL A 16 17.10 -26.78 -47.55
C VAL A 16 15.71 -26.28 -47.16
N VAL A 17 15.31 -26.49 -45.91
CA VAL A 17 14.16 -25.79 -45.33
C VAL A 17 14.68 -24.47 -44.80
N LEU A 18 14.56 -23.46 -45.64
CA LEU A 18 14.67 -22.06 -45.29
C LEU A 18 13.75 -21.78 -44.10
N MET A 19 14.37 -21.49 -42.94
CA MET A 19 13.73 -20.86 -41.80
C MET A 19 13.22 -19.48 -42.24
N ALA A 20 11.99 -19.41 -42.73
CA ALA A 20 11.26 -18.16 -42.79
C ALA A 20 10.74 -17.88 -41.38
N VAL A 21 11.58 -17.25 -40.56
CA VAL A 21 11.13 -16.51 -39.38
C VAL A 21 10.34 -15.32 -39.92
N VAL A 22 9.03 -15.52 -40.09
CA VAL A 22 8.09 -14.41 -40.31
C VAL A 22 7.95 -13.71 -38.97
N GLY A 23 8.89 -12.81 -38.68
CA GLY A 23 8.67 -11.75 -37.73
C GLY A 23 7.54 -10.90 -38.28
N ILE A 24 6.37 -10.96 -37.65
CA ILE A 24 5.29 -10.00 -37.87
C ILE A 24 5.75 -8.70 -37.18
N ALA A 25 6.74 -8.05 -37.77
CA ALA A 25 6.92 -6.62 -37.61
C ALA A 25 5.80 -5.99 -38.46
N GLY A 26 4.76 -5.50 -37.80
CA GLY A 26 3.74 -4.69 -38.45
C GLY A 26 4.39 -3.43 -39.00
N ALA A 27 4.89 -3.50 -40.24
CA ALA A 27 5.33 -2.35 -41.00
C ALA A 27 4.09 -1.53 -41.35
N VAL A 28 3.81 -0.52 -40.52
CA VAL A 28 2.86 0.55 -40.86
C VAL A 28 3.42 1.26 -42.09
N LEU A 29 2.72 1.12 -43.22
CA LEU A 29 2.94 1.91 -44.41
C LEU A 29 2.85 3.40 -44.06
N VAL A 30 3.99 4.08 -44.11
CA VAL A 30 4.08 5.53 -43.95
C VAL A 30 3.56 6.17 -45.24
N THR A 31 2.25 6.44 -45.27
CA THR A 31 1.73 7.52 -46.12
C THR A 31 2.11 8.82 -45.46
N ARG A 32 3.03 9.54 -46.10
CA ARG A 32 3.48 10.88 -45.73
C ARG A 32 2.31 11.84 -45.93
N ASP A 33 1.46 11.96 -44.92
CA ASP A 33 0.41 12.97 -44.89
C ASP A 33 0.80 14.07 -43.90
N SER A 34 0.63 15.31 -44.34
CA SER A 34 1.17 16.47 -43.66
C SER A 34 0.19 16.92 -42.59
N GLY A 35 0.46 16.58 -41.32
CA GLY A 35 0.15 17.46 -40.18
C GLY A 35 -1.27 17.50 -39.57
N GLY A 36 -2.13 16.49 -39.71
CA GLY A 36 -3.43 16.51 -39.01
C GLY A 36 -4.31 15.26 -39.14
N GLY A 37 -3.75 14.06 -38.98
CA GLY A 37 -4.46 12.80 -39.29
C GLY A 37 -4.27 11.67 -38.29
N HIS A 38 -3.59 11.88 -37.16
CA HIS A 38 -3.34 10.81 -36.20
C HIS A 38 -4.46 10.64 -35.18
N LEU A 39 -5.32 11.63 -34.95
CA LEU A 39 -6.35 11.58 -33.91
C LEU A 39 -7.27 10.35 -34.04
N ALA A 40 -7.77 10.07 -35.24
CA ALA A 40 -8.63 8.92 -35.48
C ALA A 40 -7.87 7.59 -35.27
N ALA A 41 -6.62 7.52 -35.72
CA ALA A 41 -5.76 6.35 -35.56
C ALA A 41 -5.41 6.11 -34.08
N ASN A 42 -5.05 7.17 -33.35
CA ASN A 42 -4.70 7.13 -31.94
C ASN A 42 -5.92 6.79 -31.07
N ARG A 43 -7.12 7.30 -31.41
CA ARG A 43 -8.37 6.87 -30.76
C ARG A 43 -8.69 5.39 -31.02
N ALA A 44 -8.45 4.92 -32.24
CA ALA A 44 -8.61 3.50 -32.56
C ALA A 44 -7.57 2.62 -31.84
N GLN A 45 -6.34 3.11 -31.68
CA GLN A 45 -5.29 2.46 -30.89
C GLN A 45 -5.69 2.38 -29.42
N LEU A 46 -6.17 3.47 -28.82
CA LEU A 46 -6.67 3.50 -27.43
C LEU A 46 -7.76 2.46 -27.18
N ARG A 47 -8.72 2.29 -28.10
CA ARG A 47 -9.79 1.28 -27.96
C ARG A 47 -9.28 -0.16 -27.94
N LYS A 48 -8.13 -0.43 -28.54
CA LYS A 48 -7.56 -1.78 -28.70
C LYS A 48 -6.39 -2.05 -27.76
N ALA A 49 -5.74 -1.00 -27.26
CA ALA A 49 -4.58 -1.10 -26.39
C ALA A 49 -4.93 -1.92 -25.13
N CYS A 50 -3.96 -2.70 -24.66
CA CYS A 50 -4.09 -3.52 -23.47
C CYS A 50 -5.28 -4.52 -23.57
N ASP A 51 -5.53 -5.08 -24.77
CA ASP A 51 -6.69 -5.94 -25.05
C ASP A 51 -8.05 -5.27 -24.77
N GLY A 52 -8.10 -3.94 -24.91
CA GLY A 52 -9.31 -3.15 -24.70
C GLY A 52 -9.67 -2.94 -23.23
N THR A 53 -8.74 -3.17 -22.28
CA THR A 53 -8.97 -2.96 -20.85
C THR A 53 -8.86 -1.50 -20.40
N LEU A 54 -8.52 -0.56 -21.28
CA LEU A 54 -8.43 0.86 -20.94
C LEU A 54 -9.80 1.56 -21.02
N PRO A 55 -10.15 2.47 -20.09
CA PRO A 55 -11.41 3.19 -20.11
C PRO A 55 -11.43 4.26 -21.21
N TYR A 56 -11.83 3.86 -22.42
CA TYR A 56 -11.82 4.72 -23.61
C TYR A 56 -12.52 6.07 -23.38
N GLY A 57 -13.72 6.07 -22.79
CA GLY A 57 -14.52 7.30 -22.60
C GLY A 57 -13.86 8.31 -21.66
N ASP A 58 -13.08 7.85 -20.70
CA ASP A 58 -12.37 8.73 -19.76
C ASP A 58 -11.04 9.25 -20.36
N LEU A 59 -10.38 8.44 -21.19
CA LEU A 59 -9.05 8.73 -21.75
C LEU A 59 -9.07 9.41 -23.12
N GLU A 60 -10.17 9.36 -23.88
CA GLU A 60 -10.21 9.86 -25.27
C GLU A 60 -9.89 11.37 -25.39
N ARG A 61 -10.09 12.12 -24.30
CA ARG A 61 -9.78 13.55 -24.20
C ARG A 61 -8.28 13.85 -24.16
N LEU A 62 -7.46 12.87 -23.78
CA LEU A 62 -6.00 12.98 -23.71
C LEU A 62 -5.33 12.62 -25.03
N VAL A 63 -6.08 12.07 -25.99
CA VAL A 63 -5.55 11.63 -27.27
C VAL A 63 -5.18 12.85 -28.12
N ARG A 64 -3.93 12.85 -28.59
CA ARG A 64 -3.31 13.92 -29.37
C ARG A 64 -3.27 13.59 -30.87
N ASP A 65 -3.24 14.61 -31.72
CA ASP A 65 -3.22 14.50 -33.20
C ASP A 65 -1.82 14.75 -33.78
N GLU A 66 -0.94 15.34 -32.97
CA GLU A 66 0.36 15.87 -33.36
C GLU A 66 1.33 14.77 -33.80
N ARG A 67 1.17 13.55 -33.24
CA ARG A 67 2.03 12.41 -33.55
C ARG A 67 1.32 11.06 -33.36
N PRO A 68 1.83 9.98 -33.99
CA PRO A 68 1.36 8.62 -33.73
C PRO A 68 1.57 8.22 -32.26
N GLY A 69 0.62 7.48 -31.69
CA GLY A 69 0.76 6.92 -30.35
C GLY A 69 1.75 5.75 -30.29
N GLU A 70 2.57 5.73 -29.23
CA GLU A 70 3.51 4.66 -28.93
C GLU A 70 2.90 3.70 -27.91
N LEU A 71 2.68 2.44 -28.32
CA LEU A 71 2.14 1.39 -27.46
C LEU A 71 3.24 0.38 -27.09
N ARG A 72 3.43 0.17 -25.79
CA ARG A 72 4.22 -0.94 -25.23
C ARG A 72 3.30 -1.76 -24.37
N GLN A 73 3.23 -3.07 -24.61
CA GLN A 73 2.33 -3.93 -23.84
C GLN A 73 2.90 -5.35 -23.72
N HIS A 74 2.84 -5.91 -22.52
CA HIS A 74 3.23 -7.28 -22.22
C HIS A 74 2.45 -7.80 -20.99
N GLY A 75 2.54 -9.10 -20.74
CA GLY A 75 1.85 -9.74 -19.61
C GLY A 75 1.13 -11.01 -20.02
N THR A 76 0.86 -11.86 -19.04
CA THR A 76 0.26 -13.18 -19.25
C THR A 76 -1.19 -13.13 -19.76
N MET A 77 -1.91 -12.03 -19.53
CA MET A 77 -3.23 -11.81 -20.13
C MET A 77 -3.14 -11.58 -21.64
N LEU A 78 -2.12 -10.83 -22.09
CA LEU A 78 -1.94 -10.46 -23.49
C LEU A 78 -1.28 -11.57 -24.31
N ALA A 79 -0.37 -12.32 -23.70
CA ALA A 79 0.32 -13.45 -24.32
C ALA A 79 0.28 -14.68 -23.40
N PRO A 80 -0.84 -15.43 -23.38
CA PRO A 80 -0.98 -16.64 -22.58
C PRO A 80 0.11 -17.66 -22.94
N GLY A 81 0.87 -18.12 -21.94
CA GLY A 81 1.93 -19.13 -22.12
C GLY A 81 3.36 -18.58 -22.15
N GLN A 82 3.57 -17.26 -22.15
CA GLN A 82 4.86 -16.69 -21.81
C GLN A 82 5.02 -16.56 -20.29
N GLU A 83 6.22 -16.83 -19.77
CA GLU A 83 6.52 -16.63 -18.36
C GLU A 83 6.61 -15.13 -18.06
N SER A 84 5.64 -14.61 -17.31
CA SER A 84 5.68 -13.24 -16.78
C SER A 84 5.05 -13.17 -15.39
N ARG A 85 5.62 -12.30 -14.54
CA ARG A 85 5.03 -11.96 -13.25
C ARG A 85 3.82 -11.04 -13.43
N SER A 86 3.84 -10.15 -14.40
CA SER A 86 2.75 -9.24 -14.73
C SER A 86 1.58 -9.98 -15.41
N LEU A 87 0.36 -9.68 -14.99
CA LEU A 87 -0.85 -10.01 -15.75
C LEU A 87 -0.99 -9.05 -16.93
N LEU A 88 -0.73 -7.77 -16.67
CA LEU A 88 -0.78 -6.69 -17.65
C LEU A 88 0.28 -5.65 -17.29
N ASP A 89 1.12 -5.27 -18.23
CA ASP A 89 1.95 -4.07 -18.16
C ASP A 89 1.84 -3.39 -19.52
N CYS A 90 1.22 -2.22 -19.52
CA CYS A 90 0.79 -1.54 -20.72
C CYS A 90 1.00 -0.03 -20.59
N SER A 91 1.71 0.55 -21.56
CA SER A 91 1.96 1.99 -21.66
C SER A 91 1.58 2.46 -23.05
N LEU A 92 0.74 3.50 -23.11
CA LEU A 92 0.35 4.20 -24.32
C LEU A 92 0.67 5.69 -24.16
N SER A 93 1.62 6.17 -24.95
CA SER A 93 2.07 7.56 -24.95
C SER A 93 1.71 8.25 -26.26
N TRP A 94 1.31 9.52 -26.19
CA TRP A 94 1.12 10.38 -27.35
C TRP A 94 2.16 11.52 -27.42
N GLY A 95 3.23 11.42 -26.63
CA GLY A 95 4.28 12.45 -26.52
C GLY A 95 3.89 13.63 -25.66
N ASP A 96 4.84 14.55 -25.47
CA ASP A 96 4.67 15.81 -24.72
C ASP A 96 4.03 15.63 -23.33
N GLY A 97 4.37 14.53 -22.66
CA GLY A 97 3.84 14.19 -21.34
C GLY A 97 2.40 13.68 -21.34
N TYR A 98 1.79 13.38 -22.49
CA TYR A 98 0.46 12.75 -22.57
C TYR A 98 0.57 11.23 -22.64
N GLY A 99 -0.14 10.54 -21.75
CA GLY A 99 -0.18 9.09 -21.81
C GLY A 99 -0.87 8.44 -20.64
N VAL A 100 -0.90 7.11 -20.72
CA VAL A 100 -1.41 6.22 -19.68
C VAL A 100 -0.46 5.04 -19.55
N THR A 101 -0.11 4.72 -18.31
CA THR A 101 0.67 3.53 -17.96
C THR A 101 -0.10 2.77 -16.90
N VAL A 102 -0.38 1.50 -17.17
CA VAL A 102 -1.06 0.59 -16.25
C VAL A 102 -0.21 -0.64 -16.03
N HIS A 103 -0.10 -1.04 -14.77
CA HIS A 103 0.56 -2.29 -14.37
C HIS A 103 -0.41 -3.07 -13.50
N ALA A 104 -0.49 -4.37 -13.72
CA ALA A 104 -1.28 -5.27 -12.91
C ALA A 104 -0.56 -6.60 -12.71
N GLU A 105 -0.49 -7.04 -11.47
CA GLU A 105 0.21 -8.27 -11.11
C GLU A 105 -0.48 -9.01 -9.97
N ALA A 106 -0.28 -10.33 -9.96
CA ALA A 106 -0.66 -11.17 -8.85
C ALA A 106 0.34 -10.94 -7.71
N LEU A 107 -0.12 -10.49 -6.55
CA LEU A 107 0.77 -10.29 -5.42
C LEU A 107 1.14 -11.64 -4.78
N VAL A 108 2.41 -11.99 -4.89
CA VAL A 108 3.02 -13.14 -4.19
C VAL A 108 3.91 -12.66 -3.03
N SER A 109 4.37 -11.42 -3.13
CA SER A 109 5.22 -10.71 -2.16
C SER A 109 4.48 -9.49 -1.64
N ASP A 110 5.15 -8.70 -0.81
CA ASP A 110 4.57 -7.50 -0.23
C ASP A 110 4.12 -6.47 -1.27
N VAL A 111 3.11 -5.70 -0.88
CA VAL A 111 2.70 -4.51 -1.61
C VAL A 111 3.90 -3.55 -1.64
N PRO A 112 4.27 -2.99 -2.79
CA PRO A 112 5.42 -2.08 -2.89
C PRO A 112 5.26 -0.76 -2.12
N GLU A 113 4.05 -0.45 -1.69
CA GLU A 113 3.64 0.81 -1.09
C GLU A 113 3.57 0.65 0.43
N ALA A 114 3.89 1.72 1.15
CA ALA A 114 3.85 1.73 2.60
C ALA A 114 2.39 1.64 3.10
N VAL A 115 2.16 0.80 4.10
CA VAL A 115 0.82 0.47 4.61
C VAL A 115 0.78 0.50 6.14
N GLU A 116 1.76 1.10 6.81
CA GLU A 116 1.74 1.19 8.27
C GLU A 116 0.64 2.14 8.75
N THR A 117 0.30 2.07 10.04
CA THR A 117 -0.80 2.88 10.62
C THR A 117 -0.61 4.37 10.34
N ARG A 118 0.62 4.87 10.51
CA ARG A 118 0.99 6.26 10.20
C ARG A 118 0.77 6.63 8.73
N ASP A 119 1.07 5.73 7.79
CA ASP A 119 0.96 6.01 6.35
C ASP A 119 -0.50 6.09 5.89
N LEU A 120 -1.39 5.39 6.60
CA LEU A 120 -2.83 5.43 6.34
C LEU A 120 -3.49 6.69 6.90
N LEU A 121 -3.01 7.19 8.04
CA LEU A 121 -3.53 8.36 8.74
C LEU A 121 -2.93 9.67 8.22
N GLU A 122 -1.67 9.65 7.80
CA GLU A 122 -0.92 10.78 7.24
C GLU A 122 -0.33 10.44 5.86
N PRO A 123 -1.17 10.31 4.81
CA PRO A 123 -0.73 9.89 3.49
C PRO A 123 0.36 10.81 2.93
N ALA A 124 1.49 10.22 2.53
CA ALA A 124 2.67 10.89 1.97
C ALA A 124 3.48 11.79 2.94
N GLY A 125 3.47 11.51 4.24
CA GLY A 125 4.34 12.15 5.23
C GLY A 125 4.16 13.68 5.26
N GLY A 126 2.90 14.12 5.21
CA GLY A 126 2.52 15.54 5.22
C GLY A 126 2.71 16.30 3.90
N ARG A 127 3.20 15.67 2.81
CA ARG A 127 3.39 16.34 1.50
C ARG A 127 2.19 16.29 0.57
N GLY A 128 1.03 15.83 1.04
CA GLY A 128 -0.25 15.84 0.32
C GLY A 128 -0.27 14.99 -0.95
N THR A 129 -1.10 13.95 -0.95
CA THR A 129 -1.44 13.15 -2.12
C THR A 129 -2.96 13.18 -2.35
N PHE A 130 -3.48 12.30 -3.20
CA PHE A 130 -4.89 12.05 -3.38
C PHE A 130 -5.24 10.63 -2.99
N VAL A 131 -6.38 10.49 -2.34
CA VAL A 131 -7.04 9.21 -2.05
C VAL A 131 -8.42 9.20 -2.67
N ALA A 132 -8.89 8.03 -3.08
CA ALA A 132 -10.22 7.84 -3.63
C ALA A 132 -11.05 6.97 -2.66
N PRO A 133 -12.09 7.54 -2.01
CA PRO A 133 -12.96 6.76 -1.14
C PRO A 133 -13.55 5.54 -1.84
N GLY A 134 -13.60 4.41 -1.14
CA GLY A 134 -14.02 3.11 -1.65
C GLY A 134 -12.93 2.33 -2.39
N THR A 135 -11.69 2.81 -2.40
CA THR A 135 -10.54 2.09 -2.97
C THR A 135 -9.40 2.01 -1.96
N THR A 136 -8.61 0.94 -2.01
CA THR A 136 -7.31 0.91 -1.34
C THR A 136 -6.32 1.80 -2.08
N GLY A 137 -5.37 2.36 -1.37
CA GLY A 137 -4.20 3.04 -1.89
C GLY A 137 -4.34 4.55 -2.06
N GLN A 138 -3.27 5.13 -2.58
CA GLN A 138 -3.11 6.57 -2.76
C GLN A 138 -2.50 6.88 -4.14
N TYR A 139 -2.50 8.13 -4.54
CA TYR A 139 -1.83 8.54 -5.78
C TYR A 139 -0.33 8.78 -5.55
N GLY A 140 0.51 7.82 -5.94
CA GLY A 140 1.95 7.90 -5.75
C GLY A 140 2.73 8.28 -7.01
N LYS A 141 4.05 8.12 -6.93
CA LYS A 141 4.98 8.28 -8.07
C LYS A 141 4.61 7.37 -9.26
N ARG A 142 4.01 6.21 -8.97
CA ARG A 142 3.55 5.21 -9.94
C ARG A 142 2.11 5.43 -10.40
N GLY A 143 1.50 6.56 -10.02
CA GLY A 143 0.08 6.85 -10.23
C GLY A 143 -0.79 6.33 -9.08
N ALA A 144 -2.09 6.23 -9.34
CA ALA A 144 -3.02 5.58 -8.42
C ALA A 144 -2.68 4.09 -8.32
N TRP A 145 -2.68 3.55 -7.12
CA TRP A 145 -2.55 2.11 -6.90
C TRP A 145 -3.73 1.58 -6.09
N LEU A 146 -4.07 0.31 -6.28
CA LEU A 146 -5.05 -0.41 -5.48
C LEU A 146 -4.77 -1.91 -5.44
N VAL A 147 -5.35 -2.59 -4.46
CA VAL A 147 -5.41 -4.03 -4.32
C VAL A 147 -6.87 -4.46 -4.47
N ALA A 148 -7.13 -5.31 -5.46
CA ALA A 148 -8.42 -5.91 -5.69
C ALA A 148 -8.44 -7.37 -5.21
N ASP A 149 -9.58 -7.77 -4.66
CA ASP A 149 -9.76 -9.09 -4.08
C ASP A 149 -10.04 -10.12 -5.18
N CYS A 150 -9.37 -11.27 -5.09
CA CYS A 150 -9.55 -12.44 -5.95
C CYS A 150 -9.56 -13.72 -5.12
N LEU A 151 -10.51 -13.83 -4.18
CA LEU A 151 -10.62 -14.96 -3.23
C LEU A 151 -10.64 -16.36 -3.88
N GLY A 152 -11.16 -16.48 -5.10
CA GLY A 152 -11.15 -17.72 -5.88
C GLY A 152 -9.78 -18.09 -6.49
N GLY A 153 -8.78 -17.23 -6.31
CA GLY A 153 -7.46 -17.32 -6.91
C GLY A 153 -7.39 -16.68 -8.30
N LEU A 154 -6.21 -16.12 -8.62
CA LEU A 154 -5.87 -15.73 -9.99
C LEU A 154 -5.48 -16.96 -10.82
N GLY A 155 -6.06 -17.10 -12.02
CA GLY A 155 -5.83 -18.23 -12.91
C GLY A 155 -4.41 -18.30 -13.46
N GLY A 156 -4.00 -19.51 -13.90
CA GLY A 156 -2.73 -19.71 -14.61
C GLY A 156 -1.47 -19.61 -13.73
N ARG A 157 -1.61 -19.71 -12.41
CA ARG A 157 -0.48 -19.61 -11.46
C ARG A 157 -0.20 -20.95 -10.78
N VAL A 158 1.09 -21.20 -10.51
CA VAL A 158 1.56 -22.37 -9.75
C VAL A 158 1.13 -22.28 -8.28
N ARG A 159 1.04 -21.08 -7.73
CA ARG A 159 0.49 -20.82 -6.39
C ARG A 159 -0.77 -19.96 -6.51
N PRO A 160 -1.89 -20.35 -5.90
CA PRO A 160 -3.07 -19.51 -5.86
C PRO A 160 -2.73 -18.21 -5.13
N THR A 161 -2.98 -17.09 -5.79
CA THR A 161 -2.84 -15.73 -5.23
C THR A 161 -4.22 -15.12 -5.16
N THR A 162 -4.55 -14.54 -4.02
CA THR A 162 -5.90 -14.02 -3.73
C THR A 162 -6.03 -12.53 -3.96
N ASP A 163 -4.95 -11.87 -4.39
CA ASP A 163 -4.83 -10.42 -4.39
C ASP A 163 -4.21 -9.94 -5.72
N LEU A 164 -4.89 -9.01 -6.34
CA LEU A 164 -4.48 -8.36 -7.59
C LEU A 164 -4.04 -6.94 -7.29
N TYR A 165 -2.78 -6.62 -7.51
CA TYR A 165 -2.29 -5.24 -7.45
C TYR A 165 -2.44 -4.58 -8.80
N VAL A 166 -2.96 -3.36 -8.82
CA VAL A 166 -3.10 -2.55 -10.03
C VAL A 166 -2.56 -1.15 -9.76
N THR A 167 -1.69 -0.65 -10.64
CA THR A 167 -1.34 0.76 -10.73
C THR A 167 -1.81 1.37 -12.04
N ALA A 168 -2.17 2.64 -12.01
CA ALA A 168 -2.48 3.42 -13.18
C ALA A 168 -1.96 4.85 -13.00
N ARG A 169 -1.02 5.24 -13.86
CA ARG A 169 -0.56 6.61 -14.02
C ARG A 169 -1.15 7.18 -15.29
N VAL A 170 -1.77 8.35 -15.17
CA VAL A 170 -2.27 9.12 -16.30
C VAL A 170 -1.54 10.45 -16.29
N THR A 171 -1.09 10.89 -17.46
CA THR A 171 -0.35 12.14 -17.63
C THR A 171 -1.01 12.96 -18.72
N ASP A 172 -1.19 14.25 -18.46
CA ASP A 172 -1.95 15.20 -19.29
C ASP A 172 -1.07 16.33 -19.86
N GLY A 173 0.23 16.09 -19.96
CA GLY A 173 1.22 17.04 -20.46
C GLY A 173 1.62 18.15 -19.48
N THR A 174 0.97 18.26 -18.31
CA THR A 174 1.37 19.23 -17.27
C THR A 174 2.51 18.74 -16.39
N ASP A 175 2.71 17.41 -16.31
CA ASP A 175 3.77 16.73 -15.54
C ASP A 175 5.21 17.00 -16.06
N GLY A 176 5.42 17.88 -17.05
CA GLY A 176 6.69 18.09 -17.74
C GLY A 176 7.14 19.55 -17.99
N THR A 177 6.39 20.56 -17.53
CA THR A 177 6.76 21.97 -17.73
C THR A 177 7.44 22.58 -16.51
N ASP A 178 8.69 22.19 -16.26
CA ASP A 178 9.71 23.05 -15.61
C ASP A 178 11.11 22.83 -16.21
N GLY A 179 11.17 22.29 -17.43
CA GLY A 179 12.40 22.05 -18.18
C GLY A 179 12.49 22.93 -19.42
N GLY A 180 12.87 24.20 -19.26
CA GLY A 180 13.51 24.98 -20.31
C GLY A 180 12.76 26.20 -20.84
N ALA A 181 13.12 27.38 -20.33
CA ALA A 181 13.50 28.55 -21.15
C ALA A 181 13.89 29.75 -20.26
N ASN A 182 15.11 29.77 -19.74
CA ASN A 182 15.94 30.98 -19.81
C ASN A 182 17.41 30.61 -19.67
N GLY A 183 18.22 31.05 -20.64
CA GLY A 183 19.59 30.62 -20.84
C GLY A 183 20.65 31.35 -19.99
N THR A 184 21.88 30.89 -20.20
CA THR A 184 23.19 31.30 -19.62
C THR A 184 23.37 30.86 -18.17
N ASP A 185 24.41 30.13 -17.78
CA ASP A 185 25.81 30.14 -18.21
C ASP A 185 26.46 28.76 -17.92
N GLY A 186 27.56 28.43 -18.59
CA GLY A 186 28.17 27.10 -18.58
C GLY A 186 28.97 26.73 -17.32
N THR A 187 29.14 25.43 -17.08
CA THR A 187 30.43 24.76 -16.78
C THR A 187 30.23 23.26 -16.54
N ASP A 188 31.20 22.50 -17.04
CA ASP A 188 31.28 21.03 -17.03
C ASP A 188 31.36 20.43 -15.63
N SER A 189 30.70 19.28 -15.40
CA SER A 189 31.21 18.15 -14.60
C SER A 189 30.36 16.89 -14.86
N ALA A 190 31.06 15.77 -14.99
CA ALA A 190 30.54 14.45 -15.31
C ALA A 190 29.78 13.84 -14.13
N ASP A 191 28.66 13.14 -14.39
CA ASP A 191 28.09 12.13 -13.50
C ASP A 191 27.19 11.12 -14.26
N GLU A 192 27.09 9.95 -13.63
CA GLU A 192 26.51 8.62 -13.90
C GLU A 192 25.22 8.47 -14.76
N PRO A 193 24.91 7.26 -15.27
CA PRO A 193 23.79 7.05 -16.20
C PRO A 193 22.43 7.30 -15.52
N GLY A 194 21.81 8.41 -15.92
CA GLY A 194 20.59 8.96 -15.34
C GLY A 194 19.37 8.04 -15.39
N GLU A 195 18.89 7.75 -14.19
CA GLU A 195 17.49 7.50 -13.87
C GLU A 195 16.65 8.67 -14.43
N ALA A 196 15.69 8.37 -15.31
CA ALA A 196 14.83 9.37 -15.91
C ALA A 196 14.02 10.07 -14.80
N THR A 197 14.40 11.31 -14.50
CA THR A 197 13.71 12.22 -13.60
C THR A 197 12.33 12.55 -14.18
N ALA A 198 11.34 11.72 -13.86
CA ALA A 198 9.94 12.07 -14.00
C ALA A 198 9.64 13.28 -13.10
N GLY A 199 9.03 14.33 -13.65
CA GLY A 199 8.77 15.60 -12.97
C GLY A 199 8.12 15.44 -11.59
N ASN A 200 8.63 16.21 -10.62
CA ASN A 200 8.29 16.18 -9.19
C ASN A 200 7.02 16.99 -8.82
N GLY A 201 6.05 17.13 -9.74
CA GLY A 201 4.79 17.83 -9.47
C GLY A 201 3.73 16.89 -8.90
N LYS A 202 3.01 17.31 -7.85
CA LYS A 202 1.73 16.69 -7.46
C LYS A 202 0.76 16.82 -8.65
N PRO A 203 0.12 15.74 -9.12
CA PRO A 203 -0.84 15.85 -10.22
C PRO A 203 -2.01 16.76 -9.82
N ASP A 204 -2.77 17.28 -10.78
CA ASP A 204 -4.03 17.91 -10.43
C ASP A 204 -5.09 16.88 -9.99
N ARG A 205 -6.17 17.36 -9.36
CA ARG A 205 -7.27 16.54 -8.83
C ARG A 205 -7.95 15.70 -9.92
N ALA A 206 -8.08 16.23 -11.13
CA ALA A 206 -8.77 15.57 -12.23
C ALA A 206 -7.91 14.44 -12.82
N THR A 207 -6.60 14.63 -12.91
CA THR A 207 -5.62 13.63 -13.32
C THR A 207 -5.48 12.53 -12.28
N ALA A 208 -5.46 12.88 -10.99
CA ALA A 208 -5.49 11.89 -9.91
C ALA A 208 -6.76 11.02 -9.96
N LEU A 209 -7.94 11.65 -10.08
CA LEU A 209 -9.22 10.94 -10.21
C LEU A 209 -9.24 10.03 -11.45
N LEU A 210 -8.71 10.51 -12.58
CA LEU A 210 -8.62 9.73 -13.80
C LEU A 210 -7.69 8.51 -13.65
N GLY A 211 -6.58 8.65 -12.92
CA GLY A 211 -5.73 7.54 -12.53
C GLY A 211 -6.49 6.48 -11.72
N PHE A 212 -7.18 6.88 -10.66
CA PHE A 212 -7.99 5.95 -9.85
C PHE A 212 -9.09 5.26 -10.66
N ARG A 213 -9.83 6.00 -11.48
CA ARG A 213 -10.84 5.41 -12.38
C ARG A 213 -10.23 4.40 -13.34
N THR A 214 -9.05 4.70 -13.87
CA THR A 214 -8.32 3.79 -14.75
C THR A 214 -7.89 2.52 -14.02
N ALA A 215 -7.32 2.64 -12.82
CA ALA A 215 -6.94 1.50 -12.00
C ALA A 215 -8.15 0.61 -11.66
N VAL A 216 -9.27 1.21 -11.22
CA VAL A 216 -10.51 0.46 -10.93
C VAL A 216 -11.08 -0.22 -12.17
N HIS A 217 -11.09 0.47 -13.31
CA HIS A 217 -11.59 -0.10 -14.56
C HIS A 217 -10.75 -1.30 -15.01
N VAL A 218 -9.42 -1.18 -14.98
CA VAL A 218 -8.50 -2.27 -15.31
C VAL A 218 -8.65 -3.43 -14.33
N ALA A 219 -8.72 -3.15 -13.02
CA ALA A 219 -8.95 -4.16 -12.00
C ALA A 219 -10.24 -4.95 -12.28
N ASN A 220 -11.36 -4.25 -12.51
CA ASN A 220 -12.64 -4.88 -12.83
C ASN A 220 -12.62 -5.70 -14.13
N ALA A 221 -11.89 -5.23 -15.15
CA ALA A 221 -11.73 -5.98 -16.39
C ALA A 221 -10.93 -7.28 -16.16
N LEU A 222 -9.84 -7.19 -15.39
CA LEU A 222 -8.97 -8.32 -15.05
C LEU A 222 -9.67 -9.33 -14.15
N THR A 223 -10.30 -8.90 -13.05
CA THR A 223 -11.01 -9.80 -12.14
C THR A 223 -12.14 -10.54 -12.86
N LYS A 224 -12.89 -9.85 -13.73
CA LYS A 224 -13.89 -10.47 -14.60
C LYS A 224 -13.27 -11.50 -15.55
N ALA A 225 -12.18 -11.17 -16.24
CA ALA A 225 -11.51 -12.09 -17.17
C ALA A 225 -10.95 -13.33 -16.46
N GLN A 226 -10.43 -13.14 -15.24
CA GLN A 226 -9.90 -14.21 -14.39
C GLN A 226 -10.98 -14.97 -13.63
N HIS A 227 -12.26 -14.57 -13.76
CA HIS A 227 -13.38 -15.13 -13.00
C HIS A 227 -13.12 -15.12 -11.48
N CYS A 228 -12.47 -14.06 -10.99
CA CYS A 228 -12.16 -13.87 -9.58
C CYS A 228 -12.83 -12.61 -9.01
N GLY A 229 -12.85 -12.54 -7.68
CA GLY A 229 -13.35 -11.40 -6.91
C GLY A 229 -14.78 -11.56 -6.38
N SER A 230 -15.13 -10.66 -5.45
CA SER A 230 -16.42 -10.62 -4.76
C SER A 230 -17.47 -9.76 -5.47
N GLY A 231 -17.08 -9.07 -6.54
CA GLY A 231 -17.89 -8.14 -7.31
C GLY A 231 -17.02 -7.05 -7.94
N PRO A 232 -17.57 -6.20 -8.83
CA PRO A 232 -16.83 -5.06 -9.36
C PRO A 232 -16.58 -4.02 -8.26
N LEU A 233 -15.35 -3.51 -8.20
CA LEU A 233 -15.00 -2.33 -7.43
C LEU A 233 -15.81 -1.12 -7.94
N MET A 234 -16.28 -0.28 -7.01
CA MET A 234 -17.00 0.93 -7.37
C MET A 234 -16.06 1.94 -8.02
N THR A 235 -16.51 2.55 -9.12
CA THR A 235 -15.73 3.58 -9.80
C THR A 235 -15.73 4.87 -8.98
N PRO A 236 -14.54 5.42 -8.63
CA PRO A 236 -14.46 6.65 -7.85
C PRO A 236 -15.07 7.84 -8.57
N THR A 237 -15.85 8.63 -7.84
CA THR A 237 -16.49 9.85 -8.35
C THR A 237 -15.72 11.11 -8.00
N ALA A 238 -14.92 11.07 -6.93
CA ALA A 238 -14.07 12.14 -6.46
C ALA A 238 -12.79 11.59 -5.82
N VAL A 239 -11.80 12.46 -5.64
CA VAL A 239 -10.63 12.21 -4.80
C VAL A 239 -10.58 13.25 -3.70
N VAL A 240 -10.07 12.87 -2.53
CA VAL A 240 -9.79 13.76 -1.40
C VAL A 240 -8.31 14.11 -1.46
N ASP A 241 -8.02 15.40 -1.33
CA ASP A 241 -6.66 15.89 -1.16
C ASP A 241 -6.24 15.65 0.29
N THR A 242 -5.11 14.98 0.52
CA THR A 242 -4.61 14.65 1.86
C THR A 242 -3.67 15.72 2.41
N ASP A 243 -3.52 16.85 1.72
CA ASP A 243 -2.73 18.00 2.18
C ASP A 243 -3.41 18.69 3.38
N GLU A 244 -2.70 18.73 4.51
CA GLU A 244 -3.15 19.31 5.79
C GLU A 244 -3.48 20.81 5.68
N THR A 245 -2.93 21.53 4.69
CA THR A 245 -3.22 22.96 4.48
C THR A 245 -4.68 23.24 4.13
N HIS A 246 -5.43 22.21 3.73
CA HIS A 246 -6.87 22.31 3.40
C HIS A 246 -7.79 21.79 4.52
N GLY A 247 -7.25 21.64 5.74
CA GLY A 247 -7.92 21.05 6.90
C GLY A 247 -7.43 19.63 7.18
N ALA A 248 -7.90 19.02 8.27
CA ALA A 248 -7.67 17.60 8.57
C ALA A 248 -8.87 16.78 8.05
N PRO A 249 -8.92 16.39 6.76
CA PRO A 249 -10.11 15.78 6.15
C PRO A 249 -10.57 14.49 6.82
N GLY A 250 -9.68 13.78 7.52
CA GLY A 250 -10.02 12.57 8.28
C GLY A 250 -10.57 12.85 9.68
N GLN A 251 -10.71 14.11 10.09
CA GLN A 251 -11.09 14.42 11.46
C GLN A 251 -12.57 14.12 11.73
N GLY A 252 -12.86 13.42 12.84
CA GLY A 252 -14.23 13.18 13.28
C GLY A 252 -15.03 12.21 12.41
N LEU A 253 -14.37 11.26 11.73
CA LEU A 253 -15.07 10.22 10.98
C LEU A 253 -15.84 9.28 11.92
N ARG A 254 -17.08 8.94 11.53
CA ARG A 254 -17.97 8.07 12.32
C ARG A 254 -17.36 6.71 12.64
N THR A 255 -16.59 6.16 11.70
CA THR A 255 -15.87 4.89 11.86
C THR A 255 -14.86 4.89 13.00
N CYS A 256 -14.45 6.07 13.48
CA CYS A 256 -13.51 6.27 14.59
C CYS A 256 -14.16 6.86 15.86
N GLU A 257 -15.47 7.11 15.87
CA GLU A 257 -16.20 7.68 17.03
C GLU A 257 -16.23 6.74 18.26
N TRP A 258 -15.88 5.46 18.09
CA TRP A 258 -15.71 4.53 19.20
C TRP A 258 -14.56 4.96 20.14
N ILE A 259 -13.62 5.77 19.65
CA ILE A 259 -12.59 6.44 20.45
C ILE A 259 -13.23 7.63 21.18
N ASN A 260 -13.76 7.35 22.37
CA ASN A 260 -14.40 8.37 23.19
C ASN A 260 -13.96 8.21 24.65
N GLY A 261 -13.15 9.15 25.14
CA GLY A 261 -12.58 9.14 26.49
C GLY A 261 -13.59 9.21 27.63
N SER A 262 -14.86 9.54 27.38
CA SER A 262 -15.92 9.43 28.40
C SER A 262 -16.43 8.00 28.59
N THR A 263 -16.22 7.13 27.59
CA THR A 263 -16.76 5.76 27.57
C THR A 263 -15.69 4.67 27.47
N LEU A 264 -14.47 5.02 27.08
CA LEU A 264 -13.35 4.08 26.90
C LEU A 264 -12.57 3.95 28.22
N PRO A 265 -12.62 2.80 28.92
CA PRO A 265 -11.88 2.61 30.16
C PRO A 265 -10.37 2.58 29.92
N GLY A 266 -9.61 3.07 30.90
CA GLY A 266 -8.14 3.00 30.90
C GLY A 266 -7.43 4.15 30.17
N VAL A 267 -8.17 5.02 29.46
CA VAL A 267 -7.63 6.23 28.83
C VAL A 267 -7.90 7.49 29.65
N ALA A 268 -7.29 8.62 29.26
CA ALA A 268 -7.58 9.92 29.82
C ALA A 268 -9.04 10.32 29.60
N SER A 269 -9.72 10.70 30.68
CA SER A 269 -11.06 11.27 30.59
C SER A 269 -11.01 12.67 29.96
N GLY A 270 -12.07 13.06 29.28
CA GLY A 270 -12.23 14.40 28.69
C GLY A 270 -12.56 14.33 27.20
N SER A 271 -12.37 15.46 26.53
CA SER A 271 -12.55 15.57 25.08
C SER A 271 -11.39 14.94 24.32
N TRP A 272 -11.71 14.23 23.25
CA TRP A 272 -10.74 13.64 22.33
C TRP A 272 -11.01 14.13 20.90
N THR A 273 -9.95 14.29 20.12
CA THR A 273 -10.01 14.42 18.67
C THR A 273 -9.78 13.05 18.05
N THR A 274 -10.42 12.78 16.92
CA THR A 274 -10.23 11.53 16.18
C THR A 274 -9.84 11.84 14.74
N LEU A 275 -8.99 11.00 14.17
CA LEU A 275 -8.55 11.02 12.78
C LEU A 275 -8.77 9.63 12.21
N GLY A 276 -9.37 9.52 11.03
CA GLY A 276 -9.55 8.23 10.35
C GLY A 276 -8.97 8.24 8.95
N ASP A 277 -8.70 7.04 8.44
CA ASP A 277 -8.28 6.83 7.06
C ASP A 277 -9.37 7.30 6.08
N LEU A 278 -8.93 7.89 4.97
CA LEU A 278 -9.78 8.50 3.96
C LEU A 278 -10.07 7.57 2.77
N GLN A 279 -9.50 6.36 2.80
CA GLN A 279 -9.63 5.39 1.72
C GLN A 279 -10.99 4.71 1.75
N GLU A 280 -11.62 4.59 2.92
CA GLU A 280 -12.92 3.91 3.11
C GLU A 280 -12.93 2.51 2.46
N SER A 281 -11.78 1.83 2.53
CA SER A 281 -11.56 0.56 1.86
C SER A 281 -12.18 -0.59 2.63
N THR A 282 -12.60 -1.64 1.91
CA THR A 282 -13.00 -2.91 2.53
C THR A 282 -11.79 -3.78 2.93
N GLY A 283 -10.59 -3.44 2.46
CA GLY A 283 -9.37 -4.21 2.69
C GLY A 283 -8.48 -3.68 3.82
N LEU A 284 -8.64 -2.42 4.21
CA LEU A 284 -7.88 -1.80 5.30
C LEU A 284 -8.67 -0.69 5.97
N SER A 285 -8.28 -0.31 7.18
CA SER A 285 -8.71 0.92 7.84
C SER A 285 -7.75 1.32 8.95
N ALA A 286 -7.68 2.61 9.27
CA ALA A 286 -6.96 3.14 10.42
C ALA A 286 -7.76 4.25 11.12
N CYS A 287 -7.65 4.30 12.44
CA CYS A 287 -8.15 5.34 13.31
C CYS A 287 -7.05 5.75 14.30
N ALA A 288 -6.92 7.04 14.55
CA ALA A 288 -6.21 7.59 15.69
C ALA A 288 -7.15 8.45 16.52
N GLY A 289 -6.84 8.58 17.79
CA GLY A 289 -7.42 9.61 18.61
C GLY A 289 -6.45 10.12 19.64
N GLU A 290 -6.57 11.41 19.92
CA GLU A 290 -5.69 12.16 20.82
C GLU A 290 -6.54 12.91 21.84
N TRP A 291 -6.08 12.95 23.08
CA TRP A 291 -6.69 13.74 24.14
C TRP A 291 -6.46 15.23 23.87
N ASP A 292 -7.56 15.99 23.76
CA ASP A 292 -7.52 17.36 23.26
C ASP A 292 -7.09 18.34 24.37
N ALA A 293 -5.80 18.67 24.45
CA ALA A 293 -5.27 19.52 25.50
C ALA A 293 -5.89 20.92 25.55
N GLU A 294 -6.32 21.46 24.41
CA GLU A 294 -6.96 22.78 24.31
C GLU A 294 -8.40 22.74 24.79
N LYS A 295 -9.22 21.78 24.33
CA LYS A 295 -10.61 21.65 24.79
C LYS A 295 -10.71 21.29 26.26
N ASN A 296 -9.71 20.60 26.79
CA ASN A 296 -9.63 20.27 28.20
C ASN A 296 -8.82 21.31 29.01
N ALA A 297 -8.45 22.46 28.42
CA ALA A 297 -7.70 23.52 29.07
C ALA A 297 -8.55 24.19 30.17
N GLY A 298 -8.46 23.65 31.39
CA GLY A 298 -9.23 24.12 32.54
C GLY A 298 -9.82 22.97 33.35
N GLU A 299 -9.92 21.78 32.76
CA GLU A 299 -10.29 20.57 33.48
C GLU A 299 -9.13 20.10 34.36
N ARG A 300 -9.41 19.93 35.66
CA ARG A 300 -8.50 19.25 36.60
C ARG A 300 -9.14 17.94 37.04
N PRO A 301 -8.36 16.85 37.14
CA PRO A 301 -6.90 16.77 36.95
C PRO A 301 -6.47 16.57 35.48
N ARG A 302 -5.27 17.08 35.13
CA ARG A 302 -4.58 16.72 33.88
C ARG A 302 -4.24 15.21 33.85
N PRO A 303 -3.98 14.64 32.66
CA PRO A 303 -3.47 13.28 32.55
C PRO A 303 -2.24 13.07 33.44
N LYS A 304 -2.26 11.97 34.19
CA LYS A 304 -1.15 11.52 35.05
C LYS A 304 -0.10 10.83 34.18
N GLN A 305 1.14 10.75 34.68
CA GLN A 305 2.17 9.92 34.05
C GLN A 305 1.65 8.49 33.84
N TRP A 306 1.96 7.91 32.67
CA TRP A 306 1.50 6.59 32.23
C TRP A 306 -0.01 6.47 31.95
N GLN A 307 -0.77 7.56 32.01
CA GLN A 307 -2.16 7.56 31.57
C GLN A 307 -2.22 7.69 30.05
N VAL A 308 -3.00 6.83 29.39
CA VAL A 308 -3.10 6.84 27.92
C VAL A 308 -3.77 8.13 27.45
N THR A 309 -3.07 8.90 26.63
CA THR A 309 -3.52 10.18 26.04
C THR A 309 -3.65 10.13 24.53
N GLU A 310 -3.16 9.07 23.89
CA GLU A 310 -3.36 8.83 22.47
C GLU A 310 -3.57 7.32 22.22
N VAL A 311 -4.37 7.00 21.20
CA VAL A 311 -4.61 5.63 20.74
C VAL A 311 -4.57 5.57 19.22
N GLU A 312 -4.04 4.48 18.69
CA GLU A 312 -4.12 4.13 17.27
C GLU A 312 -4.74 2.75 17.13
N ALA A 313 -5.51 2.52 16.06
CA ALA A 313 -6.05 1.23 15.70
C ALA A 313 -6.07 1.09 14.18
N ALA A 314 -5.56 -0.02 13.66
CA ALA A 314 -5.57 -0.30 12.24
C ALA A 314 -5.83 -1.78 11.94
N SER A 315 -6.42 -2.02 10.78
CA SER A 315 -6.72 -3.35 10.25
C SER A 315 -6.29 -3.46 8.80
N TRP A 316 -5.81 -4.64 8.42
CA TRP A 316 -5.39 -4.92 7.05
C TRP A 316 -5.69 -6.38 6.68
N SER A 317 -6.34 -6.58 5.54
CA SER A 317 -6.81 -7.88 5.07
C SER A 317 -5.95 -8.43 3.94
N GLY A 318 -5.79 -9.75 3.93
CA GLY A 318 -5.02 -10.49 2.93
C GLY A 318 -3.58 -9.98 2.81
N ILE A 319 -3.13 -9.71 1.59
CA ILE A 319 -1.76 -9.27 1.36
C ILE A 319 -1.40 -7.96 2.04
N LEU A 320 -2.34 -7.02 2.20
CA LEU A 320 -2.10 -5.76 2.90
C LEU A 320 -1.70 -6.03 4.36
N GLY A 321 -2.34 -7.01 5.01
CA GLY A 321 -2.02 -7.36 6.39
C GLY A 321 -0.70 -8.09 6.53
N ARG A 322 -0.34 -8.91 5.56
CA ARG A 322 1.00 -9.47 5.50
C ARG A 322 2.07 -8.38 5.32
N SER A 323 1.88 -7.45 4.39
CA SER A 323 2.85 -6.38 4.14
C SER A 323 2.98 -5.43 5.33
N ALA A 324 1.89 -5.10 6.01
CA ALA A 324 1.94 -4.33 7.25
C ALA A 324 2.70 -5.10 8.34
N TYR A 325 2.38 -6.39 8.54
CA TYR A 325 3.06 -7.22 9.53
C TYR A 325 4.56 -7.34 9.23
N ASP A 326 4.95 -7.66 8.00
CA ASP A 326 6.35 -7.78 7.56
C ASP A 326 7.09 -6.42 7.68
N SER A 327 6.40 -5.28 7.51
CA SER A 327 7.00 -3.95 7.75
C SER A 327 7.32 -3.74 9.22
N TYR A 328 6.33 -3.93 10.11
CA TYR A 328 6.56 -3.82 11.55
C TYR A 328 7.53 -4.88 12.07
N GLU A 329 7.57 -6.07 11.48
CA GLU A 329 8.52 -7.14 11.87
C GLU A 329 9.97 -6.71 11.63
N ARG A 330 10.26 -6.03 10.51
CA ARG A 330 11.60 -5.49 10.22
C ARG A 330 12.07 -4.45 11.24
N GLU A 331 11.13 -3.78 11.90
CA GLU A 331 11.39 -2.81 12.97
C GLU A 331 11.38 -3.46 14.38
N GLY A 332 11.13 -4.77 14.48
CA GLY A 332 10.99 -5.47 15.77
C GLY A 332 9.69 -5.11 16.51
N HIS A 333 8.66 -4.69 15.77
CA HIS A 333 7.42 -4.12 16.30
C HIS A 333 6.20 -5.06 16.22
N VAL A 334 6.45 -6.37 16.10
CA VAL A 334 5.46 -7.46 16.13
C VAL A 334 5.74 -8.43 17.28
N PRO A 335 4.73 -9.20 17.77
CA PRO A 335 4.96 -10.17 18.83
C PRO A 335 5.93 -11.24 18.36
N GLY A 336 6.97 -11.51 19.15
CA GLY A 336 8.02 -12.49 18.79
C GLY A 336 9.42 -11.91 18.58
N TRP A 337 9.66 -10.64 18.90
CA TRP A 337 11.00 -10.06 19.01
C TRP A 337 11.36 -9.90 20.50
N GLY A 338 12.49 -10.48 20.94
CA GLY A 338 12.99 -10.34 22.32
C GLY A 338 12.43 -11.31 23.38
N ALA A 339 11.69 -12.36 23.00
CA ALA A 339 11.28 -13.43 23.92
C ALA A 339 12.24 -14.65 23.95
N GLU A 340 13.33 -14.59 23.20
CA GLU A 340 14.42 -15.57 23.20
C GLU A 340 15.75 -14.81 23.32
N ASP A 341 16.12 -14.40 24.54
CA ASP A 341 17.52 -14.12 24.93
C ASP A 341 17.66 -14.02 26.46
N ASP A 342 17.02 -14.94 27.18
CA ASP A 342 17.41 -15.31 28.56
C ASP A 342 18.01 -16.74 28.62
N GLU A 343 18.35 -17.34 27.47
CA GLU A 343 19.27 -18.48 27.41
C GLU A 343 20.69 -18.00 27.07
N ARG A 344 21.29 -17.27 28.00
CA ARG A 344 22.74 -17.09 28.01
C ARG A 344 23.38 -18.47 28.25
N PRO A 345 24.29 -18.98 27.41
CA PRO A 345 24.97 -20.25 27.66
C PRO A 345 25.67 -20.18 29.01
N ALA A 346 25.39 -21.16 29.87
CA ALA A 346 25.99 -21.32 31.17
C ALA A 346 27.47 -21.73 31.05
N GLU A 347 28.34 -20.80 30.67
CA GLU A 347 29.80 -20.95 30.79
C GLU A 347 30.45 -19.62 31.16
N ALA A 348 30.36 -19.28 32.45
CA ALA A 348 31.39 -18.56 33.21
C ALA A 348 30.99 -18.54 34.70
N GLU A 349 31.32 -19.62 35.40
CA GLU A 349 31.44 -19.59 36.86
C GLU A 349 32.46 -18.50 37.26
N ASN A 350 32.15 -17.80 38.34
CA ASN A 350 32.95 -16.81 39.07
C ASN A 350 32.69 -15.33 38.73
N SER A 351 31.55 -14.82 39.19
CA SER A 351 31.52 -13.56 39.95
C SER A 351 30.33 -13.56 40.90
N GLU A 352 30.62 -13.70 42.18
CA GLU A 352 29.70 -13.43 43.27
C GLU A 352 29.26 -11.96 43.20
N THR A 353 28.03 -11.75 42.74
CA THR A 353 27.24 -10.56 43.10
C THR A 353 25.81 -11.03 43.26
N ASP A 354 25.31 -10.95 44.49
CA ASP A 354 23.93 -11.21 44.87
C ASP A 354 22.97 -10.40 43.99
N ALA A 355 22.40 -11.03 42.96
CA ALA A 355 21.25 -10.51 42.25
C ALA A 355 20.06 -11.42 42.55
N ASP A 356 19.14 -10.89 43.34
CA ASP A 356 17.85 -11.48 43.68
C ASP A 356 17.07 -11.83 42.40
N PRO A 357 16.72 -13.11 42.15
CA PRO A 357 16.05 -13.54 40.91
C PRO A 357 14.58 -13.07 40.81
N GLY A 358 14.10 -12.24 41.75
CA GLY A 358 12.73 -11.71 41.79
C GLY A 358 12.50 -10.35 41.14
N VAL A 359 13.55 -9.63 40.72
CA VAL A 359 13.41 -8.27 40.16
C VAL A 359 13.56 -8.32 38.65
N ARG A 360 12.42 -8.42 37.93
CA ARG A 360 12.39 -8.04 36.51
C ARG A 360 13.01 -6.65 36.39
N GLN A 361 14.06 -6.55 35.59
CA GLN A 361 14.78 -5.30 35.35
C GLN A 361 13.77 -4.21 35.01
N GLU A 362 13.79 -3.12 35.77
CA GLU A 362 12.91 -1.98 35.54
C GLU A 362 13.20 -1.40 34.15
N ASP A 363 12.24 -1.52 33.22
CA ASP A 363 12.41 -0.96 31.89
C ASP A 363 12.40 0.57 31.97
N ARG A 364 13.40 1.16 31.33
CA ARG A 364 13.62 2.60 31.30
C ARG A 364 13.21 3.14 29.94
N VAL A 365 12.36 4.16 29.97
CA VAL A 365 11.95 4.93 28.82
C VAL A 365 12.75 6.22 28.79
N SER A 366 13.52 6.42 27.72
CA SER A 366 14.35 7.61 27.54
C SER A 366 13.52 8.80 27.08
N SER A 367 13.90 10.02 27.49
CA SER A 367 13.43 11.28 26.88
C SER A 367 13.71 11.37 25.38
N TYR A 368 14.66 10.58 24.87
CA TYR A 368 14.96 10.47 23.44
C TYR A 368 14.10 9.43 22.70
N ALA A 369 13.26 8.66 23.42
CA ALA A 369 12.29 7.78 22.77
C ALA A 369 11.22 8.66 22.11
N GLY A 370 11.14 8.65 20.78
CA GLY A 370 10.32 9.61 20.03
C GLY A 370 8.83 9.58 20.40
N ARG A 371 8.21 8.40 20.37
CA ARG A 371 6.81 8.15 20.75
C ARG A 371 6.67 6.79 21.44
N PRO A 372 6.94 6.71 22.76
CA PRO A 372 6.87 5.45 23.50
C PRO A 372 5.42 4.93 23.53
N GLN A 373 5.23 3.66 23.18
CA GLN A 373 3.90 3.05 23.05
C GLN A 373 3.88 1.57 23.42
N LEU A 374 2.71 1.07 23.79
CA LEU A 374 2.43 -0.36 23.89
C LEU A 374 1.48 -0.76 22.76
N ALA A 375 1.91 -1.67 21.89
CA ALA A 375 1.09 -2.19 20.81
C ALA A 375 0.55 -3.59 21.14
N LEU A 376 -0.70 -3.87 20.76
CA LEU A 376 -1.33 -5.17 20.86
C LEU A 376 -1.77 -5.62 19.47
N TRP A 377 -1.34 -6.82 19.10
CA TRP A 377 -1.65 -7.43 17.81
C TRP A 377 -2.70 -8.52 17.95
N ALA A 378 -3.59 -8.59 16.97
CA ALA A 378 -4.56 -9.66 16.83
C ALA A 378 -4.73 -10.08 15.36
N ARG A 379 -5.27 -11.27 15.15
CA ARG A 379 -5.58 -11.82 13.84
C ARG A 379 -7.02 -12.30 13.82
N SER A 380 -7.76 -12.01 12.77
CA SER A 380 -9.15 -12.45 12.59
C SER A 380 -9.37 -12.92 11.14
N VAL A 381 -10.62 -13.25 10.84
CA VAL A 381 -11.11 -13.47 9.48
C VAL A 381 -12.15 -12.40 9.12
N CYS A 382 -11.81 -11.45 8.26
CA CYS A 382 -12.72 -10.40 7.76
C CYS A 382 -12.97 -10.59 6.26
N GLY A 383 -14.22 -10.49 5.82
CA GLY A 383 -14.56 -10.69 4.40
C GLY A 383 -14.15 -12.06 3.83
N GLY A 384 -13.87 -13.06 4.69
CA GLY A 384 -13.33 -14.36 4.29
C GLY A 384 -11.80 -14.42 4.14
N ARG A 385 -11.08 -13.38 4.56
CA ARG A 385 -9.62 -13.26 4.45
C ARG A 385 -8.98 -13.19 5.81
N THR A 386 -7.74 -13.67 5.93
CA THR A 386 -6.91 -13.40 7.10
C THR A 386 -6.71 -11.90 7.22
N THR A 387 -6.99 -11.35 8.39
CA THR A 387 -6.84 -9.93 8.69
C THR A 387 -6.01 -9.75 9.95
N TYR A 388 -5.05 -8.84 9.90
CA TYR A 388 -4.28 -8.42 11.06
C TYR A 388 -4.85 -7.12 11.61
N HIS A 389 -4.93 -7.04 12.93
CA HIS A 389 -5.30 -5.85 13.67
C HIS A 389 -4.13 -5.45 14.55
N ARG A 390 -3.86 -4.16 14.61
CA ARG A 390 -2.92 -3.55 15.56
C ARG A 390 -3.66 -2.44 16.28
N VAL A 391 -3.59 -2.43 17.60
CA VAL A 391 -3.90 -1.23 18.39
C VAL A 391 -2.65 -0.80 19.13
N ALA A 392 -2.43 0.50 19.27
CA ALA A 392 -1.37 1.05 20.08
C ALA A 392 -1.94 2.07 21.06
N VAL A 393 -1.39 2.07 22.28
CA VAL A 393 -1.72 3.06 23.31
C VAL A 393 -0.46 3.85 23.66
N PHE A 394 -0.63 5.15 23.73
CA PHE A 394 0.44 6.12 23.95
C PHE A 394 0.21 6.78 25.31
N PRO A 395 1.03 6.46 26.32
CA PRO A 395 0.96 7.09 27.62
C PRO A 395 1.48 8.53 27.60
N GLU A 396 0.92 9.36 28.48
CA GLU A 396 1.53 10.61 28.89
C GLU A 396 2.86 10.34 29.60
N ILE A 397 3.96 10.79 29.00
CA ILE A 397 5.29 10.78 29.60
C ILE A 397 5.85 12.20 29.55
N ARG A 398 6.13 12.77 30.72
CA ARG A 398 6.79 14.08 30.85
C ARG A 398 8.19 13.83 31.38
N LEU A 399 9.18 14.08 30.53
CA LEU A 399 10.60 13.95 30.85
C LEU A 399 11.31 15.21 30.41
N ASP A 400 12.23 15.71 31.24
CA ASP A 400 13.17 16.73 30.81
C ASP A 400 14.26 16.10 29.90
N ASP A 401 14.98 16.93 29.15
CA ASP A 401 16.04 16.47 28.25
C ASP A 401 17.11 15.64 29.00
N GLY A 402 17.39 14.44 28.51
CA GLY A 402 18.33 13.50 29.09
C GLY A 402 17.77 12.65 30.24
N GLU A 403 16.51 12.85 30.65
CA GLU A 403 15.88 12.04 31.70
C GLU A 403 15.44 10.66 31.20
N THR A 404 15.23 9.75 32.15
CA THR A 404 14.63 8.43 31.91
C THR A 404 13.50 8.20 32.90
N ALA A 405 12.35 7.71 32.41
CA ALA A 405 11.24 7.29 33.25
C ALA A 405 11.29 5.78 33.44
N VAL A 406 11.02 5.31 34.66
CA VAL A 406 10.88 3.89 34.95
C VAL A 406 9.41 3.49 34.84
N ILE A 407 9.11 2.47 34.04
CA ILE A 407 7.78 1.86 34.01
C ILE A 407 7.71 0.67 34.98
N GLY A 408 7.04 0.90 36.11
CA GLY A 408 6.79 -0.16 37.08
C GLY A 408 5.78 -1.19 36.56
N GLY A 409 5.85 -2.42 37.08
CA GLY A 409 4.97 -3.53 36.66
C GLY A 409 3.46 -3.23 36.79
N LYS A 410 3.07 -2.36 37.73
CA LYS A 410 1.66 -1.93 37.90
C LYS A 410 1.20 -1.03 36.76
N ASP A 411 2.04 -0.11 36.30
CA ASP A 411 1.68 0.81 35.21
C ASP A 411 1.72 0.08 33.86
N ARG A 412 2.68 -0.82 33.67
CA ARG A 412 2.69 -1.77 32.54
C ARG A 412 1.40 -2.58 32.46
N ALA A 413 0.97 -3.21 33.55
CA ALA A 413 -0.28 -3.97 33.59
C ALA A 413 -1.53 -3.11 33.28
N ARG A 414 -1.51 -1.83 33.65
CA ARG A 414 -2.57 -0.87 33.28
C ARG A 414 -2.56 -0.56 31.78
N LEU A 415 -1.38 -0.34 31.18
CA LEU A 415 -1.25 -0.15 29.74
C LEU A 415 -1.70 -1.38 28.96
N SER A 416 -1.30 -2.59 29.36
CA SER A 416 -1.78 -3.86 28.77
C SER A 416 -3.30 -3.96 28.85
N THR A 417 -3.90 -3.64 30.00
CA THR A 417 -5.36 -3.63 30.17
C THR A 417 -6.03 -2.59 29.27
N ALA A 418 -5.45 -1.40 29.15
CA ALA A 418 -5.95 -0.34 28.27
C ALA A 418 -5.86 -0.75 26.80
N ALA A 419 -4.72 -1.28 26.34
CA ALA A 419 -4.54 -1.78 24.98
C ALA A 419 -5.55 -2.90 24.65
N ARG A 420 -5.78 -3.83 25.60
CA ARG A 420 -6.81 -4.86 25.43
C ARG A 420 -8.21 -4.27 25.30
N THR A 421 -8.54 -3.30 26.16
CA THR A 421 -9.84 -2.61 26.14
C THR A 421 -10.06 -1.84 24.85
N VAL A 422 -9.01 -1.17 24.34
CA VAL A 422 -9.03 -0.47 23.04
C VAL A 422 -9.27 -1.46 21.91
N LEU A 423 -8.57 -2.61 21.89
CA LEU A 423 -8.79 -3.65 20.88
C LEU A 423 -10.23 -4.18 20.92
N ASP A 424 -10.74 -4.52 22.10
CA ASP A 424 -12.11 -5.03 22.24
C ASP A 424 -13.13 -3.98 21.78
N ARG A 425 -12.95 -2.71 22.19
CA ARG A 425 -13.83 -1.62 21.76
C ARG A 425 -13.80 -1.38 20.26
N TYR A 426 -12.63 -1.47 19.63
CA TYR A 426 -12.47 -1.31 18.19
C TYR A 426 -13.17 -2.43 17.41
N LEU A 427 -12.99 -3.68 17.85
CA LEU A 427 -13.58 -4.85 17.21
C LEU A 427 -15.10 -4.92 17.39
N ASP A 428 -15.62 -4.44 18.51
CA ASP A 428 -17.06 -4.43 18.85
C ASP A 428 -17.78 -3.15 18.41
N ALA A 429 -17.11 -2.21 17.73
CA ALA A 429 -17.74 -0.97 17.27
C ALA A 429 -18.71 -1.24 16.11
N ASP A 430 -20.01 -1.02 16.33
CA ASP A 430 -21.08 -1.27 15.33
C ASP A 430 -20.88 -0.49 14.02
N ASP A 431 -20.50 0.79 14.13
CA ASP A 431 -20.16 1.65 12.98
C ASP A 431 -18.69 1.54 12.58
N GLY A 432 -17.92 0.69 13.26
CA GLY A 432 -16.50 0.48 13.04
C GLY A 432 -16.23 -0.39 11.81
N TRP A 433 -15.02 -0.25 11.27
CA TRP A 433 -14.57 -1.05 10.14
C TRP A 433 -14.64 -2.58 10.39
N PRO A 434 -14.28 -3.12 11.57
CA PRO A 434 -14.36 -4.56 11.80
C PRO A 434 -15.77 -5.14 11.61
N ALA A 435 -16.79 -4.42 12.04
CA ALA A 435 -18.19 -4.80 11.85
C ALA A 435 -18.60 -4.76 10.36
N SER A 436 -18.25 -3.67 9.65
CA SER A 436 -18.56 -3.53 8.22
C SER A 436 -17.83 -4.58 7.34
N ALA A 437 -16.60 -4.92 7.71
CA ALA A 437 -15.79 -5.98 7.10
C ALA A 437 -16.18 -7.39 7.56
N LYS A 438 -17.15 -7.53 8.48
CA LYS A 438 -17.65 -8.81 9.01
C LYS A 438 -16.55 -9.68 9.61
N CYS A 439 -15.67 -9.06 10.40
CA CYS A 439 -14.60 -9.74 11.11
C CYS A 439 -15.14 -10.75 12.13
N ARG A 440 -14.48 -11.89 12.23
CA ARG A 440 -14.79 -12.95 13.20
C ARG A 440 -13.54 -13.76 13.56
N ASP A 441 -13.69 -14.66 14.54
CA ASP A 441 -12.64 -15.61 14.93
C ASP A 441 -11.33 -14.93 15.37
N THR A 442 -11.44 -13.79 16.06
CA THR A 442 -10.28 -12.99 16.48
C THR A 442 -9.45 -13.72 17.54
N LYS A 443 -8.15 -13.81 17.30
CA LYS A 443 -7.13 -14.32 18.21
C LYS A 443 -6.07 -13.24 18.48
N VAL A 444 -5.77 -13.00 19.75
CA VAL A 444 -4.63 -12.16 20.15
C VAL A 444 -3.32 -12.86 19.83
N LEU A 445 -2.39 -12.12 19.22
CA LEU A 445 -1.04 -12.59 18.90
C LEU A 445 -0.04 -12.24 20.00
N GLY A 446 -0.17 -11.06 20.60
CA GLY A 446 0.68 -10.64 21.72
C GLY A 446 0.85 -9.12 21.78
N GLU A 447 1.52 -8.69 22.85
CA GLU A 447 1.89 -7.29 23.10
C GLU A 447 3.32 -7.03 22.65
N VAL A 448 3.61 -5.78 22.28
CA VAL A 448 4.93 -5.31 21.89
C VAL A 448 5.17 -3.95 22.53
N GLU A 449 6.24 -3.90 23.31
CA GLU A 449 6.73 -2.72 24.01
C GLU A 449 7.64 -1.91 23.07
N GLN A 450 7.28 -0.67 22.74
CA GLN A 450 8.01 0.16 21.77
C GLN A 450 8.46 1.46 22.43
N TRP A 451 9.43 1.35 23.32
CA TRP A 451 9.98 2.48 24.09
C TRP A 451 11.51 2.47 24.18
N HIS A 452 12.18 1.71 23.32
CA HIS A 452 13.64 1.55 23.24
C HIS A 452 14.23 2.10 21.95
#